data_AF-A0YMI0-F1
#
_entry.id   AF-A0YMI0-F1
#
_cell.length_a   1.000
_cell.length_b   1.000
_cell.length_c   1.000
_cell.angle_alpha   90.00
_cell.angle_beta   90.00
_cell.angle_gamma   90.00
#
_symmetry.space_group_name_H-M   'P 1'
#
loop_
_entity.id
_entity.type
_entity.pdbx_description
1 polymer ?
#
loop_
_entity_poly.entity_id
_entity_poly.type
_entity_poly.pdbx_seq_one_letter_code
_entity_poly.pdbx_strand_id
1 'polypeptide(L)' 'MFTVPEELRPIYQNFGIDIPAHNGNETFELPIPATYVIDQNGMIIQGFVKADYTQRLDPEEILATLKNLPVAV' A
#
# COMPACT_ATOMS: atom_id res chain seq x y z
N MET A 1 -2.01 2.37 9.40
CA MET A 1 -0.55 2.62 9.33
C MET A 1 0.18 1.48 10.02
N PHE A 2 1.42 1.20 9.61
CA PHE A 2 2.29 0.24 10.29
C PHE A 2 3.33 1.01 11.09
N THR A 3 3.38 0.84 12.41
CA THR A 3 4.39 1.48 13.25
C THR A 3 5.62 0.60 13.33
N VAL A 4 6.79 1.14 12.99
CA VAL A 4 8.05 0.41 13.06
C VAL A 4 8.39 0.10 14.53
N PRO A 5 8.58 -1.20 14.89
CA PRO A 5 9.03 -1.60 16.21
C PRO A 5 10.30 -0.87 16.62
N GLU A 6 10.40 -0.46 17.88
CA GLU A 6 11.53 0.34 18.38
C GLU A 6 12.88 -0.31 18.12
N GLU A 7 12.94 -1.64 18.24
CA GLU A 7 14.12 -2.48 18.00
C GLU A 7 14.66 -2.35 16.57
N LEU A 8 13.82 -2.06 15.58
CA LEU A 8 14.20 -1.93 14.18
C LEU A 8 14.62 -0.51 13.79
N ARG A 9 14.27 0.51 14.59
CA ARG A 9 14.56 1.91 14.27
C ARG A 9 16.07 2.20 14.12
N PRO A 10 16.96 1.71 15.00
CA PRO A 10 18.41 1.88 14.81
C PRO A 10 18.93 1.21 13.53
N ILE A 11 18.33 0.08 13.13
CA ILE A 11 18.71 -0.63 11.89
C ILE A 11 18.38 0.23 10.67
N TYR A 12 17.18 0.82 10.65
CA TYR A 12 16.75 1.74 9.57
C TYR A 12 17.65 2.97 9.50
N GLN A 13 17.98 3.57 10.65
CA GLN A 13 18.93 4.68 10.70
C GLN A 13 20.33 4.30 10.20
N ASN A 14 20.81 3.09 10.50
CA ASN A 14 22.08 2.61 9.96
C ASN A 14 22.06 2.41 8.44
N PHE A 15 20.88 2.21 7.84
CA PHE A 15 20.69 2.24 6.39
C PHE A 15 20.52 3.66 5.82
N GLY A 16 20.60 4.69 6.66
CA GLY A 16 20.38 6.09 6.26
C GLY A 16 18.90 6.45 6.08
N ILE A 17 17.98 5.62 6.61
CA ILE A 17 16.53 5.84 6.51
C ILE A 17 16.06 6.57 7.79
N ASP A 18 15.94 7.89 7.71
CA ASP A 18 15.43 8.72 8.80
C ASP A 18 13.91 8.90 8.68
N ILE A 19 13.15 7.96 9.28
CA ILE A 19 11.69 7.96 9.19
C ILE A 19 11.07 9.25 9.75
N PRO A 20 11.45 9.74 10.95
CA PRO A 20 10.90 11.00 11.47
C PRO A 20 11.16 12.19 10.56
N ALA A 21 12.38 12.33 10.03
CA ALA A 21 12.71 13.43 9.12
C ALA A 21 11.88 13.37 7.82
N HIS A 22 11.65 12.17 7.28
CA HIS A 22 10.82 11.98 6.08
C HIS A 22 9.33 12.25 6.34
N ASN A 23 8.81 11.86 7.50
CA ASN A 23 7.40 12.00 7.84
C ASN A 23 7.05 13.38 8.43
N GLY A 24 8.03 14.13 8.94
CA GLY A 24 7.81 15.39 9.65
C GLY A 24 7.17 15.22 11.04
N ASN A 25 7.29 14.03 11.64
CA ASN A 25 6.77 13.72 12.97
C ASN A 25 7.50 12.52 13.60
N GLU A 26 7.28 12.28 14.88
CA GLU A 26 7.94 11.21 15.65
C GLU A 26 7.10 9.91 15.73
N THR A 27 6.18 9.66 14.78
CA THR A 27 5.26 8.51 14.89
C THR A 27 5.89 7.19 14.43
N PHE A 28 6.98 7.25 13.65
CA PHE A 28 7.64 6.08 13.05
C PHE A 28 6.68 5.19 12.25
N GLU A 29 5.73 5.82 11.55
CA GLU A 29 4.74 5.13 10.73
C GLU A 29 5.20 4.96 9.29
N LEU A 30 4.96 3.77 8.74
CA LEU A 30 5.08 3.48 7.32
C LEU A 30 3.67 3.26 6.74
N PRO A 31 3.46 3.68 5.47
CA PRO A 31 2.21 3.43 4.79
C PRO A 31 2.01 1.92 4.57
N ILE A 32 0.77 1.47 4.75
CA ILE A 32 0.37 0.11 4.35
C ILE A 32 0.06 0.16 2.85
N PRO A 33 0.70 -0.69 2.03
CA PRO A 33 0.42 -0.72 0.60
C PRO A 33 -1.00 -1.20 0.33
N ALA A 34 -1.63 -0.61 -0.68
CA ALA A 34 -2.96 -0.96 -1.13
C ALA A 34 -3.02 -0.98 -2.66
N THR A 35 -3.80 -1.90 -3.21
CA THR A 35 -4.15 -1.93 -4.62
C THR A 35 -5.64 -1.78 -4.76
N TYR A 36 -6.07 -0.81 -5.56
CA TYR A 36 -7.47 -0.59 -5.87
C TYR A 36 -7.68 -0.61 -7.38
N VAL A 37 -8.80 -1.18 -7.81
CA VAL A 37 -9.32 -1.01 -9.16
C VAL A 37 -10.50 -0.06 -9.07
N ILE A 38 -10.47 1.00 -9.88
CA ILE A 38 -11.46 2.08 -9.87
C ILE A 38 -12.14 2.09 -11.24
N ASP A 39 -13.47 2.07 -11.28
CA ASP A 39 -14.23 2.15 -12.52
C ASP A 39 -14.29 3.59 -13.07
N GLN A 40 -14.92 3.76 -14.24
CA GLN A 40 -15.03 5.06 -14.89
C GLN A 40 -15.96 6.05 -14.17
N ASN A 41 -16.81 5.57 -13.25
CA ASN A 41 -17.64 6.42 -12.39
C ASN A 41 -16.89 6.86 -11.12
N GLY A 42 -15.63 6.45 -10.97
CA GLY A 42 -14.82 6.73 -9.78
C GLY A 42 -15.13 5.81 -8.60
N MET A 43 -15.82 4.69 -8.81
CA MET A 43 -16.15 3.71 -7.77
C MET A 43 -15.05 2.66 -7.65
N ILE A 44 -14.65 2.34 -6.41
CA ILE A 44 -13.74 1.23 -6.13
C ILE A 44 -14.51 -0.08 -6.32
N ILE A 45 -14.06 -0.90 -7.28
CA ILE A 45 -14.67 -2.20 -7.61
C ILE A 45 -13.87 -3.39 -7.10
N GLN A 46 -12.60 -3.16 -6.74
CA GLN A 46 -11.74 -4.14 -6.07
C GLN A 46 -10.75 -3.41 -5.18
N GLY A 47 -10.49 -3.97 -3.99
CA GLY A 47 -9.49 -3.46 -3.06
C GLY A 47 -8.71 -4.60 -2.42
N PHE A 48 -7.40 -4.43 -2.31
CA PHE A 48 -6.50 -5.36 -1.65
C PHE A 48 -5.57 -4.58 -0.72
N VAL A 49 -5.67 -4.85 0.58
CA VAL A 49 -4.87 -4.21 1.63
C VAL A 49 -4.38 -5.28 2.58
N LYS A 50 -3.05 -5.37 2.77
CA LYS A 50 -2.42 -6.33 3.68
C LYS A 50 -1.41 -5.62 4.57
N ALA A 51 -1.47 -5.89 5.87
CA ALA A 51 -0.49 -5.39 6.82
C ALA A 51 0.92 -5.93 6.54
N ASP A 52 1.00 -7.19 6.10
CA ASP A 52 2.21 -7.74 5.51
C ASP A 52 2.47 -7.09 4.15
N TYR A 53 3.38 -6.12 4.14
CA TYR A 53 3.71 -5.34 2.96
C TYR A 53 4.44 -6.14 1.88
N THR A 54 4.81 -7.40 2.12
CA THR A 54 5.36 -8.29 1.09
C THR A 54 4.28 -8.96 0.26
N GLN A 55 3.04 -8.98 0.77
CA GLN A 55 1.88 -9.46 0.03
C GLN A 55 1.36 -8.37 -0.93
N ARG A 56 1.09 -8.78 -2.17
CA ARG A 56 0.56 -7.93 -3.24
C ARG A 56 -0.64 -8.63 -3.88
N LEU A 57 -1.54 -7.85 -4.47
CA LEU A 57 -2.59 -8.40 -5.31
C LEU A 57 -1.95 -9.02 -6.55
N ASP A 58 -2.35 -10.24 -6.91
CA ASP A 58 -1.90 -10.89 -8.13
C ASP A 58 -2.36 -10.05 -9.35
N PRO A 59 -1.47 -9.69 -10.29
CA PRO A 59 -1.86 -8.99 -11.52
C PRO A 59 -2.99 -9.69 -12.29
N GLU A 60 -3.08 -11.02 -12.26
CA GLU A 60 -4.16 -11.75 -12.93
C GLU A 60 -5.54 -11.46 -12.30
N GLU A 61 -5.61 -11.24 -10.99
CA GLU A 61 -6.85 -10.82 -10.32
C GLU A 61 -7.29 -9.43 -10.77
N ILE A 62 -6.33 -8.52 -11.00
CA ILE A 62 -6.61 -7.17 -11.52
C ILE A 62 -7.19 -7.29 -12.94
N LEU A 63 -6.55 -8.08 -13.81
CA LEU A 63 -7.01 -8.29 -15.18
C LEU A 63 -8.38 -8.96 -15.23
N ALA A 64 -8.66 -9.92 -14.34
CA ALA A 64 -9.95 -10.56 -14.24
C ALA A 64 -11.05 -9.56 -13.89
N THR A 65 -10.82 -8.69 -12.91
CA THR A 65 -11.75 -7.61 -12.55
C THR A 65 -12.00 -6.66 -13.71
N LEU A 66 -10.94 -6.21 -14.40
CA LEU A 66 -11.08 -5.30 -15.55
C LEU A 66 -11.84 -5.93 -16.72
N LYS A 67 -11.65 -7.22 -16.99
CA LYS A 67 -12.39 -7.94 -18.05
C LYS A 67 -13.89 -8.07 -17.76
N ASN A 68 -14.28 -8.04 -16.48
CA ASN A 68 -15.68 -8.12 -16.07
C ASN A 68 -16.37 -6.74 -16.05
N LEU A 69 -15.64 -5.65 -16.33
CA LEU A 69 -16.25 -4.33 -16.42
C LEU A 69 -17.07 -4.18 -17.72
N PRO A 70 -18.28 -3.61 -17.64
CA PRO A 70 -19.01 -3.23 -18.83
C PRO A 70 -18.22 -2.18 -19.61
N VAL A 71 -18.11 -2.36 -20.93
CA VAL A 71 -17.51 -1.37 -21.81
C VAL A 71 -18.46 -0.18 -21.89
N ALA A 72 -17.97 1.02 -21.57
CA ALA A 72 -18.70 2.24 -21.84
C ALA A 72 -18.86 2.40 -23.36
N VAL A 73 -20.11 2.42 -23.82
CA VAL A 73 -20.50 2.63 -25.22
C VAL A 73 -20.58 4.12 -25.51
#